data_AF-A0A961RX11-F1
#
_entry.id   AF-A0A961RX11-F1
#
_cell.length_a   1.000
_cell.length_b   1.000
_cell.length_c   1.000
_cell.angle_alpha   90.00
_cell.angle_beta   90.00
_cell.angle_gamma   90.00
#
_symmetry.space_group_name_H-M   'P 1'
#
loop_
_entity.id
_entity.type
_entity.pdbx_description
1 polymer ?
#
loop_
_entity_poly.entity_id
_entity_poly.type
_entity_poly.pdbx_seq_one_letter_code
_entity_poly.pdbx_strand_id
1 'polypeptide(L)'
;TMSADESSGFRIDGTMKVATMLAILRHVHGSMLDQDWSKPDAIARIWYYSAEKLEPRLGERFDEPLDAFEQPLSPARDAATMARDLSLCDGDSSLAEFLLAHPEHRHTARRAQLAARLPYAEIRDNTIAASMLPIDLLRCKLSFFGAQHFDPRSDRWIRINMFRGAPFPDELGQSDADFWPYAEAVAGG
;
A
#
# COMPACT_ATOMS: atom_id res chain seq x y z
N THR A 1 0.56 -17.95 -17.06
CA THR A 1 -0.29 -16.75 -17.14
C THR A 1 -0.25 -16.03 -15.82
N MET A 2 0.11 -14.74 -15.78
CA MET A 2 -0.17 -13.92 -14.60
C MET A 2 -1.67 -13.63 -14.58
N SER A 3 -2.43 -14.53 -13.96
CA SER A 3 -3.85 -14.34 -13.66
C SER A 3 -4.03 -14.48 -12.16
N ALA A 4 -4.52 -13.43 -11.51
CA ALA A 4 -4.93 -13.48 -10.11
C ALA A 4 -6.46 -13.60 -10.05
N ASP A 5 -6.97 -14.50 -9.20
CA ASP A 5 -8.39 -14.52 -8.89
C ASP A 5 -8.70 -13.40 -7.89
N GLU A 6 -9.09 -12.24 -8.41
CA GLU A 6 -9.43 -11.07 -7.61
C GLU A 6 -10.66 -11.29 -6.70
N SER A 7 -11.45 -12.33 -6.95
CA SER A 7 -12.61 -12.68 -6.10
C SER A 7 -12.21 -13.41 -4.82
N SER A 8 -11.06 -14.11 -4.83
CA SER A 8 -10.60 -15.03 -3.76
C SER A 8 -10.24 -14.37 -2.41
N GLY A 9 -10.33 -13.04 -2.30
CA GLY A 9 -10.11 -12.29 -1.07
C GLY A 9 -11.02 -11.06 -0.89
N PHE A 10 -12.08 -10.95 -1.70
CA PHE A 10 -12.95 -9.76 -1.67
C PHE A 10 -13.94 -9.74 -0.48
N ARG A 11 -14.35 -10.93 0.01
CA ARG A 11 -15.30 -11.05 1.12
C ARG A 11 -14.58 -10.84 2.45
N ILE A 12 -15.20 -10.06 3.32
CA ILE A 12 -14.74 -9.88 4.70
C ILE A 12 -15.18 -11.09 5.51
N ASP A 13 -14.25 -11.73 6.21
CA ASP A 13 -14.60 -12.70 7.25
C ASP A 13 -15.07 -11.93 8.50
N GLY A 14 -16.39 -11.79 8.62
CA GLY A 14 -17.03 -11.12 9.75
C GLY A 14 -17.02 -11.93 11.04
N THR A 15 -16.66 -13.22 11.00
CA THR A 15 -16.61 -14.08 12.20
C THR A 15 -15.32 -13.88 13.00
N MET A 16 -14.32 -13.25 12.39
CA MET A 16 -13.07 -12.85 13.04
C MET A 16 -13.34 -12.01 14.29
N LYS A 17 -12.63 -12.30 15.38
CA LYS A 17 -12.71 -11.50 16.61
C LYS A 17 -12.10 -10.11 16.42
N VAL A 18 -12.66 -9.12 17.10
CA VAL A 18 -12.11 -7.75 17.19
C VAL A 18 -10.64 -7.77 17.61
N ALA A 19 -10.28 -8.56 18.64
CA ALA A 19 -8.90 -8.68 19.11
C ALA A 19 -7.95 -9.21 18.01
N THR A 20 -8.41 -10.16 17.20
CA THR A 20 -7.63 -10.69 16.07
C THR A 20 -7.43 -9.64 14.98
N MET A 21 -8.47 -8.88 14.64
CA MET A 21 -8.35 -7.78 13.67
C MET A 21 -7.37 -6.71 14.16
N LEU A 22 -7.44 -6.31 15.44
CA LEU A 22 -6.53 -5.34 16.02
C LEU A 22 -5.07 -5.83 15.96
N ALA A 23 -4.83 -7.12 16.23
CA ALA A 23 -3.51 -7.73 16.10
C ALA A 23 -3.00 -7.71 14.64
N ILE A 24 -3.88 -7.95 13.66
CA ILE A 24 -3.52 -7.84 12.23
C ILE A 24 -3.10 -6.41 11.89
N LEU A 25 -3.90 -5.41 12.28
CA LEU A 25 -3.56 -4.00 12.03
C LEU A 25 -2.19 -3.66 12.63
N ARG A 26 -1.92 -4.11 13.86
CA ARG A 26 -0.63 -3.91 14.54
C ARG A 26 0.53 -4.61 13.83
N HIS A 27 0.32 -5.81 13.31
CA HIS A 27 1.33 -6.52 12.53
C HIS A 27 1.63 -5.83 11.20
N VAL A 28 0.61 -5.34 10.50
CA VAL A 28 0.76 -4.74 9.16
C VAL A 28 1.32 -3.32 9.22
N HIS A 29 0.83 -2.49 10.15
CA HIS A 29 1.15 -1.05 10.20
C HIS A 29 2.09 -0.66 11.34
N GLY A 30 2.37 -1.56 12.29
CA GLY A 30 3.35 -1.35 13.35
C GLY A 30 3.10 -0.05 14.13
N SER A 31 4.16 0.75 14.26
CA SER A 31 4.17 2.02 15.01
C SER A 31 3.36 3.14 14.34
N MET A 32 3.00 3.03 13.06
CA MET A 32 2.19 4.06 12.39
C MET A 32 0.79 4.19 12.99
N LEU A 33 0.29 3.14 13.64
CA LEU A 33 -0.99 3.19 14.35
C LEU A 33 -0.95 4.13 15.56
N ASP A 34 0.23 4.38 16.11
CA ASP A 34 0.44 5.28 17.27
C ASP A 34 0.87 6.69 16.86
N GLN A 35 1.03 6.93 15.55
CA GLN A 35 1.36 8.25 15.04
C GLN A 35 0.26 9.26 15.41
N ASP A 36 0.67 10.49 15.75
CA ASP A 36 -0.27 11.59 15.95
C ASP A 36 -0.77 12.12 14.61
N TRP A 37 -1.88 11.54 14.15
CA TRP A 37 -2.56 11.91 12.89
C TRP A 37 -3.28 13.27 12.94
N SER A 38 -3.30 13.95 14.09
CA SER A 38 -3.83 15.32 14.17
C SER A 38 -2.84 16.38 13.68
N LYS A 39 -1.56 16.02 13.55
CA LYS A 39 -0.52 16.94 13.09
C LYS A 39 -0.65 17.21 11.59
N PRO A 40 -0.58 18.48 11.15
CA PRO A 40 -0.59 18.83 9.72
C PRO A 40 0.44 18.03 8.92
N ASP A 41 1.67 17.89 9.43
CA ASP A 41 2.74 17.14 8.76
C ASP A 41 2.42 15.66 8.54
N ALA A 42 1.59 15.05 9.40
CA ALA A 42 1.21 13.65 9.30
C ALA A 42 0.17 13.39 8.19
N ILE A 43 -0.56 14.42 7.78
CA ILE A 43 -1.66 14.37 6.81
C ILE A 43 -1.53 15.46 5.74
N ALA A 44 -0.32 15.98 5.53
CA ALA A 44 -0.05 17.16 4.71
C ALA A 44 -0.50 17.00 3.26
N ARG A 45 -0.60 15.76 2.78
CA ARG A 45 -0.99 15.44 1.41
C ARG A 45 -2.36 14.77 1.34
N ILE A 46 -2.93 14.83 0.15
CA ILE A 46 -4.21 14.23 -0.16
C ILE A 46 -4.18 13.57 -1.53
N TRP A 47 -4.65 12.32 -1.59
CA TRP A 47 -4.91 11.65 -2.85
C TRP A 47 -6.32 11.96 -3.29
N TYR A 48 -6.52 12.48 -4.50
CA TYR A 48 -7.84 12.86 -5.00
C TYR A 48 -8.00 12.52 -6.49
N TYR A 49 -9.23 12.58 -6.99
CA TYR A 49 -9.52 12.40 -8.41
C TYR A 49 -9.82 13.74 -9.07
N SER A 50 -9.14 14.06 -10.17
CA SER A 50 -9.42 15.29 -10.93
C SER A 50 -10.55 15.04 -11.93
N ALA A 51 -11.50 15.97 -12.02
CA ALA A 51 -12.58 15.88 -13.00
C ALA A 51 -12.08 15.90 -14.47
N GLU A 52 -10.95 16.58 -14.73
CA GLU A 52 -10.40 16.75 -16.09
C GLU A 52 -9.48 15.62 -16.52
N LYS A 53 -8.81 14.97 -15.56
CA LYS A 53 -7.83 13.92 -15.81
C LYS A 53 -8.19 12.74 -14.94
N LEU A 54 -8.67 11.67 -15.59
CA LEU A 54 -9.21 10.45 -15.01
C LEU A 54 -8.19 9.58 -14.23
N GLU A 55 -7.19 10.20 -13.59
CA GLU A 55 -6.08 9.57 -12.89
C GLU A 55 -5.97 10.12 -11.46
N PRO A 56 -5.59 9.29 -10.47
CA PRO A 56 -5.30 9.77 -9.11
C PRO A 56 -4.23 10.86 -9.10
N ARG A 57 -4.47 11.91 -8.31
CA ARG A 57 -3.57 13.04 -8.08
C ARG A 57 -3.15 13.09 -6.62
N LEU A 58 -1.94 13.59 -6.38
CA LEU A 58 -1.43 13.89 -5.06
C LEU A 58 -1.28 15.41 -4.95
N GLY A 59 -2.03 16.01 -4.04
CA GLY A 59 -2.00 17.45 -3.76
C GLY A 59 -1.58 17.74 -2.32
N GLU A 60 -1.33 19.02 -2.04
CA GLU A 60 -1.19 19.53 -0.69
C GLU A 60 -2.59 19.69 -0.10
N ARG A 61 -2.86 19.05 1.06
CA ARG A 61 -4.20 18.96 1.65
C ARG A 61 -4.75 20.32 2.04
N PHE A 62 -3.88 21.23 2.49
CA PHE A 62 -4.29 22.49 3.10
C PHE A 62 -4.33 23.68 2.14
N ASP A 63 -3.96 23.47 0.88
CA ASP A 63 -3.95 24.54 -0.14
C ASP A 63 -5.33 24.72 -0.78
N GLU A 64 -6.11 23.64 -0.91
CA GLU A 64 -7.40 23.62 -1.58
C GLU A 64 -8.41 22.71 -0.83
N PRO A 65 -9.73 22.98 -0.93
CA PRO A 65 -10.76 22.18 -0.26
C PRO A 65 -11.01 20.84 -0.98
N LEU A 66 -10.07 19.91 -0.86
CA LEU A 66 -10.05 18.64 -1.58
C LEU A 66 -10.60 17.44 -0.80
N ASP A 67 -10.95 17.60 0.48
CA ASP A 67 -11.35 16.48 1.37
C ASP A 67 -12.55 15.68 0.82
N ALA A 68 -13.51 16.35 0.17
CA ALA A 68 -14.68 15.70 -0.44
C ALA A 68 -14.32 14.78 -1.62
N PHE A 69 -13.12 14.94 -2.19
CA PHE A 69 -12.60 14.16 -3.33
C PHE A 69 -11.52 13.17 -2.92
N GLU A 70 -11.25 13.03 -1.61
CA GLU A 70 -10.21 12.14 -1.11
C GLU A 70 -10.45 10.69 -1.53
N GLN A 71 -9.39 10.06 -2.03
CA GLN A 71 -9.36 8.64 -2.36
C GLN A 71 -8.87 7.83 -1.15
N PRO A 72 -9.31 6.57 -0.99
CA PRO A 72 -8.87 5.69 0.09
C PRO A 72 -7.46 5.13 -0.15
N LEU A 73 -6.49 6.04 -0.31
CA LEU A 73 -5.07 5.78 -0.58
C LEU A 73 -4.19 6.21 0.60
N SER A 74 -4.78 6.25 1.79
CA SER A 74 -4.16 6.61 3.07
C SER A 74 -4.21 5.44 4.06
N PRO A 75 -3.75 4.23 3.69
CA PRO A 75 -4.05 2.99 4.42
C PRO A 75 -3.59 3.01 5.88
N ALA A 76 -2.43 3.61 6.19
CA ALA A 76 -1.94 3.72 7.56
C ALA A 76 -2.84 4.59 8.46
N ARG A 77 -3.34 5.73 7.94
CA ARG A 77 -4.28 6.62 8.66
C ARG A 77 -5.61 5.93 8.90
N ASP A 78 -6.14 5.29 7.86
CA ASP A 78 -7.43 4.62 7.91
C ASP A 78 -7.37 3.41 8.87
N ALA A 79 -6.26 2.66 8.85
CA ALA A 79 -5.96 1.60 9.82
C ALA A 79 -5.83 2.13 11.25
N ALA A 80 -5.17 3.27 11.46
CA ALA A 80 -5.06 3.89 12.78
C ALA A 80 -6.43 4.34 13.32
N THR A 81 -7.29 4.86 12.46
CA THR A 81 -8.66 5.22 12.83
C THR A 81 -9.47 3.98 13.21
N MET A 82 -9.47 2.94 12.38
CA MET A 82 -10.13 1.67 12.69
C MET A 82 -9.58 1.04 13.98
N ALA A 83 -8.27 1.06 14.20
CA ALA A 83 -7.65 0.51 15.40
C ALA A 83 -8.08 1.23 16.69
N ARG A 84 -8.27 2.56 16.63
CA ARG A 84 -8.80 3.34 17.76
C ARG A 84 -10.23 2.91 18.08
N ASP A 85 -11.10 2.80 17.08
CA ASP A 85 -12.49 2.42 17.30
C ASP A 85 -12.62 0.96 17.78
N LEU A 86 -11.85 0.03 17.21
CA LEU A 86 -11.79 -1.36 17.69
C LEU A 86 -11.33 -1.45 19.14
N SER A 87 -10.43 -0.56 19.59
CA SER A 87 -9.91 -0.56 20.97
C SER A 87 -10.97 -0.20 22.02
N LEU A 88 -12.10 0.38 21.59
CA LEU A 88 -13.24 0.71 22.44
C LEU A 88 -14.29 -0.43 22.50
N CYS A 89 -14.12 -1.47 21.68
CA CYS A 89 -15.01 -2.62 21.63
C CYS A 89 -14.51 -3.78 22.49
N ASP A 90 -15.41 -4.71 22.81
CA ASP A 90 -15.01 -5.99 23.40
C ASP A 90 -14.19 -6.79 22.36
N GLY A 91 -13.02 -7.26 22.78
CA GLY A 91 -12.11 -8.02 21.94
C GLY A 91 -12.67 -9.37 21.49
N ASP A 92 -13.63 -9.93 22.22
CA ASP A 92 -14.30 -11.19 21.88
C ASP A 92 -15.51 -11.02 20.95
N SER A 93 -15.99 -9.79 20.73
CA SER A 93 -17.02 -9.49 19.74
C SER A 93 -16.57 -9.81 18.32
N SER A 94 -17.54 -10.06 17.46
CA SER A 94 -17.27 -10.33 16.05
C SER A 94 -16.97 -9.05 15.26
N LEU A 95 -16.13 -9.17 14.23
CA LEU A 95 -15.86 -8.08 13.29
C LEU A 95 -17.14 -7.68 12.54
N ALA A 96 -18.09 -8.60 12.34
CA ALA A 96 -19.39 -8.31 11.76
C ALA A 96 -20.20 -7.32 12.60
N GLU A 97 -20.28 -7.52 13.92
CA GLU A 97 -20.94 -6.60 14.84
C GLU A 97 -20.27 -5.23 14.83
N PHE A 98 -18.93 -5.19 14.87
CA PHE A 98 -18.17 -3.95 14.75
C PHE A 98 -18.50 -3.19 13.44
N LEU A 99 -18.47 -3.87 12.29
CA LEU A 99 -18.70 -3.25 10.98
C LEU A 99 -20.18 -2.89 10.72
N LEU A 100 -21.12 -3.41 11.52
CA LEU A 100 -22.50 -2.94 11.54
C LEU A 100 -22.63 -1.60 12.27
N ALA A 101 -21.89 -1.41 13.36
CA ALA A 101 -21.84 -0.16 14.10
C ALA A 101 -20.96 0.90 13.41
N HIS A 102 -19.87 0.48 12.76
CA HIS A 102 -18.87 1.32 12.10
C HIS A 102 -18.69 0.95 10.62
N PRO A 103 -19.70 1.21 9.76
CA PRO A 103 -19.66 0.85 8.34
C PRO A 103 -18.55 1.54 7.54
N GLU A 104 -18.03 2.67 8.01
CA GLU A 104 -16.91 3.42 7.42
C GLU A 104 -15.60 2.62 7.36
N HIS A 105 -15.44 1.58 8.20
CA HIS A 105 -14.21 0.77 8.27
C HIS A 105 -14.20 -0.44 7.35
N ARG A 106 -15.25 -0.65 6.54
CA ARG A 106 -15.37 -1.87 5.71
C ARG A 106 -14.24 -2.03 4.70
N HIS A 107 -13.77 -0.94 4.08
CA HIS A 107 -12.65 -1.02 3.14
C HIS A 107 -11.34 -1.35 3.87
N THR A 108 -11.08 -0.72 5.01
CA THR A 108 -9.91 -0.99 5.86
C THR A 108 -9.89 -2.43 6.35
N ALA A 109 -11.03 -2.95 6.82
CA ALA A 109 -11.16 -4.34 7.28
C ALA A 109 -10.79 -5.35 6.18
N ARG A 110 -11.30 -5.12 4.95
CA ARG A 110 -10.97 -5.95 3.79
C ARG A 110 -9.48 -5.90 3.47
N ARG A 111 -8.89 -4.71 3.44
CA ARG A 111 -7.45 -4.51 3.16
C ARG A 111 -6.58 -5.18 4.22
N ALA A 112 -6.92 -5.06 5.49
CA ALA A 112 -6.20 -5.69 6.59
C ALA A 112 -6.21 -7.23 6.48
N GLN A 113 -7.37 -7.83 6.20
CA GLN A 113 -7.47 -9.29 6.00
C GLN A 113 -6.68 -9.78 4.77
N LEU A 114 -6.63 -8.98 3.70
CA LEU A 114 -5.78 -9.27 2.53
C LEU A 114 -4.30 -9.15 2.88
N ALA A 115 -3.88 -8.06 3.51
CA ALA A 115 -2.49 -7.78 3.88
C ALA A 115 -1.93 -8.79 4.90
N ALA A 116 -2.80 -9.40 5.72
CA ALA A 116 -2.44 -10.52 6.60
C ALA A 116 -2.01 -11.78 5.84
N ARG A 117 -2.53 -11.99 4.62
CA ARG A 117 -2.27 -13.18 3.79
C ARG A 117 -1.24 -12.91 2.70
N LEU A 118 -1.14 -11.67 2.25
CA LEU A 118 -0.33 -11.24 1.12
C LEU A 118 0.63 -10.11 1.57
N PRO A 119 1.91 -10.42 1.87
CA PRO A 119 2.84 -9.46 2.45
C PRO A 119 3.01 -8.16 1.65
N TYR A 120 2.86 -8.22 0.32
CA TYR A 120 3.02 -7.10 -0.61
C TYR A 120 1.69 -6.50 -1.12
N ALA A 121 0.54 -6.85 -0.53
CA ALA A 121 -0.77 -6.35 -0.97
C ALA A 121 -1.07 -4.89 -0.56
N GLU A 122 -0.27 -4.31 0.34
CA GLU A 122 -0.49 -2.99 0.92
C GLU A 122 0.83 -2.20 0.99
N ILE A 123 0.80 -0.91 0.66
CA ILE A 123 1.92 -0.02 0.97
C ILE A 123 1.91 0.24 2.49
N ARG A 124 2.98 -0.18 3.17
CA ARG A 124 3.13 -0.07 4.62
C ARG A 124 3.93 1.18 5.01
N ASP A 125 3.44 2.34 4.59
CA ASP A 125 4.04 3.66 4.90
C ASP A 125 2.95 4.73 5.02
N ASN A 126 3.29 5.91 5.56
CA ASN A 126 2.41 7.07 5.56
C ASN A 126 2.46 7.77 4.19
N THR A 127 1.55 7.36 3.32
CA THR A 127 1.39 7.86 1.94
C THR A 127 0.84 9.29 1.85
N ILE A 128 0.63 9.98 2.97
CA ILE A 128 0.12 11.35 3.03
C ILE A 128 0.93 12.28 3.95
N ALA A 129 2.02 11.81 4.53
CA ALA A 129 2.93 12.65 5.32
C ALA A 129 3.59 13.72 4.45
N ALA A 130 4.05 14.83 5.05
CA ALA A 130 4.87 15.86 4.39
C ALA A 130 6.23 15.33 3.92
N SER A 131 6.77 14.33 4.61
CA SER A 131 8.04 13.69 4.29
C SER A 131 7.94 12.61 3.21
N MET A 132 6.73 12.19 2.82
CA MET A 132 6.56 11.18 1.76
C MET A 132 7.17 11.66 0.44
N LEU A 133 7.87 10.79 -0.28
CA LEU A 133 8.41 11.12 -1.60
C LEU A 133 7.68 10.28 -2.66
N PRO A 134 6.97 10.90 -3.63
CA PRO A 134 6.25 10.15 -4.66
C PRO A 134 7.15 9.22 -5.48
N ILE A 135 8.43 9.58 -5.60
CA ILE A 135 9.46 8.76 -6.24
C ILE A 135 9.64 7.40 -5.58
N ASP A 136 9.40 7.23 -4.29
CA ASP A 136 9.56 5.95 -3.60
C ASP A 136 8.45 4.97 -3.98
N LEU A 137 7.22 5.46 -4.13
CA LEU A 137 6.11 4.68 -4.70
C LEU A 137 6.39 4.28 -6.15
N LEU A 138 6.96 5.20 -6.93
CA LEU A 138 7.33 4.93 -8.31
C LEU A 138 8.46 3.89 -8.41
N ARG A 139 9.49 3.98 -7.54
CA ARG A 139 10.58 2.99 -7.43
C ARG A 139 10.02 1.60 -7.10
N CYS A 140 9.14 1.52 -6.11
CA CYS A 140 8.47 0.29 -5.72
C CYS A 140 7.68 -0.31 -6.89
N LYS A 141 6.86 0.50 -7.58
CA LYS A 141 6.11 0.02 -8.75
C LYS A 141 7.03 -0.47 -9.87
N LEU A 142 8.08 0.28 -10.18
CA LEU A 142 8.99 -0.04 -11.28
C LEU A 142 9.87 -1.27 -11.01
N SER A 143 10.20 -1.56 -9.74
CA SER A 143 10.96 -2.76 -9.41
C SER A 143 10.20 -4.05 -9.74
N PHE A 144 8.87 -4.06 -9.64
CA PHE A 144 8.04 -5.19 -10.09
C PHE A 144 8.11 -5.43 -11.60
N PHE A 145 8.46 -4.41 -12.39
CA PHE A 145 8.66 -4.52 -13.84
C PHE A 145 10.12 -4.84 -14.21
N GLY A 146 10.97 -5.20 -13.24
CA GLY A 146 12.39 -5.48 -13.49
C GLY A 146 13.24 -4.25 -13.77
N ALA A 147 12.75 -3.04 -13.42
CA ALA A 147 13.58 -1.85 -13.48
C ALA A 147 14.71 -1.91 -12.45
N GLN A 148 15.91 -1.52 -12.88
CA GLN A 148 17.12 -1.48 -12.07
C GLN A 148 17.81 -0.11 -12.17
N HIS A 149 18.84 0.10 -11.36
CA HIS A 149 19.67 1.33 -11.35
C HIS A 149 18.83 2.62 -11.25
N PHE A 150 18.13 2.73 -10.12
CA PHE A 150 17.28 3.87 -9.77
C PHE A 150 18.10 5.12 -9.45
N ASP A 151 18.22 6.02 -10.43
CA ASP A 151 18.97 7.28 -10.36
C ASP A 151 17.99 8.48 -10.25
N PRO A 152 17.69 8.97 -9.03
CA PRO A 152 16.74 10.06 -8.80
C PRO A 152 17.30 11.37 -9.32
N ARG A 153 16.44 12.16 -9.95
CA ARG A 153 16.81 13.44 -10.56
C ARG A 153 16.00 14.61 -9.98
N SER A 154 14.85 14.29 -9.39
CA SER A 154 14.08 15.13 -8.46
C SER A 154 13.15 14.21 -7.65
N ASP A 155 12.35 14.77 -6.73
CA ASP A 155 11.36 14.02 -5.94
C ASP A 155 10.20 13.43 -6.77
N ARG A 156 10.14 13.76 -8.06
CA ARG A 156 9.10 13.30 -9.00
C ARG A 156 9.67 12.74 -10.31
N TRP A 157 10.99 12.75 -10.50
CA TRP A 157 11.63 12.26 -11.72
C TRP A 157 12.78 11.30 -11.39
N ILE A 158 12.70 10.10 -11.95
CA ILE A 158 13.70 9.04 -11.76
C ILE A 158 14.11 8.46 -13.10
N ARG A 159 15.42 8.23 -13.26
CA ARG A 159 15.96 7.44 -14.35
C ARG A 159 16.12 5.99 -13.90
N ILE A 160 15.76 5.08 -14.79
CA ILE A 160 15.89 3.64 -14.58
C ILE A 160 16.55 2.99 -15.80
N ASN A 161 17.09 1.79 -15.59
CA ASN A 161 17.47 0.87 -16.65
C ASN A 161 16.48 -0.30 -16.67
N MET A 162 15.95 -0.63 -17.84
CA MET A 162 15.22 -1.88 -18.08
C MET A 162 16.11 -2.84 -18.88
N PHE A 163 15.79 -4.14 -18.88
CA PHE A 163 16.48 -5.14 -19.70
C PHE A 163 17.97 -5.33 -19.41
N ARG A 164 18.43 -4.90 -18.22
CA ARG A 164 19.81 -5.14 -17.80
C ARG A 164 20.01 -6.62 -17.50
N GLY A 165 20.93 -7.26 -18.23
CA GLY A 165 21.20 -8.69 -18.12
C GLY A 165 20.25 -9.56 -18.93
N ALA A 166 19.30 -8.98 -19.66
CA ALA A 166 18.41 -9.74 -20.52
C ALA A 166 19.19 -10.41 -21.66
N PRO A 167 18.83 -11.65 -22.03
CA PRO A 167 19.45 -12.33 -23.18
C PRO A 167 19.17 -11.57 -24.47
N PHE A 168 20.14 -11.59 -25.38
CA PHE A 168 19.94 -11.17 -26.76
C PHE A 168 19.03 -12.16 -27.52
N PRO A 169 18.42 -11.74 -28.65
CA PRO A 169 17.51 -12.62 -29.40
C PRO A 169 18.08 -13.98 -29.80
N ASP A 170 19.39 -14.07 -30.05
CA ASP A 170 20.11 -15.30 -30.38
C ASP A 170 20.43 -16.19 -29.16
N GLU A 171 20.28 -15.66 -27.94
CA GLU A 171 20.51 -16.36 -26.67
C GLU A 171 19.21 -16.93 -26.07
N LEU A 172 18.04 -16.48 -26.52
CA LEU A 172 16.72 -16.87 -25.98
C LEU A 172 16.44 -18.38 -25.99
N GLY A 173 17.09 -19.15 -26.87
CA GLY A 173 16.95 -20.61 -26.96
C GLY A 173 18.00 -21.41 -26.19
N GLN A 174 18.98 -20.75 -25.56
CA GLN A 174 20.19 -21.41 -25.04
C GLN A 174 20.11 -21.72 -23.54
N SER A 175 19.27 -21.03 -22.78
CA SER A 175 19.05 -21.27 -21.35
C SER A 175 17.71 -20.70 -20.88
N ASP A 176 17.22 -21.20 -19.74
CA ASP A 176 16.11 -20.55 -19.02
C ASP A 176 16.61 -19.21 -18.46
N ALA A 177 16.12 -18.13 -19.06
CA ALA A 177 16.52 -16.78 -18.74
C ALA A 177 15.47 -16.04 -17.89
N ASP A 178 14.39 -16.69 -17.43
CA ASP A 178 13.27 -16.00 -16.78
C ASP A 178 13.68 -15.20 -15.53
N PHE A 179 14.82 -15.55 -14.92
CA PHE A 179 15.37 -14.86 -13.75
C PHE A 179 16.41 -13.77 -14.07
N TRP A 180 16.67 -13.45 -15.35
CA TRP A 180 17.63 -12.41 -15.74
C TRP A 180 17.45 -11.03 -15.06
N PRO A 181 16.23 -10.57 -14.70
CA PRO A 181 16.05 -9.28 -14.00
C PRO A 181 16.50 -9.31 -12.54
N TYR A 182 16.69 -10.49 -11.96
CA TYR A 182 17.10 -10.69 -10.58
C TYR A 182 18.58 -11.03 -10.56
N ALA A 183 19.38 -10.27 -9.81
CA ALA A 183 20.78 -10.62 -9.62
C ALA A 183 20.85 -11.99 -8.93
N GLU A 184 21.72 -12.89 -9.43
CA GLU A 184 22.06 -14.10 -8.69
C GLU A 184 22.56 -13.67 -7.30
N ALA A 185 21.98 -14.25 -6.26
CA ALA A 185 22.40 -13.97 -4.90
C ALA A 185 23.90 -14.31 -4.79
N VAL A 186 24.74 -13.30 -4.53
CA VAL A 186 26.15 -13.55 -4.23
C VAL A 186 26.18 -14.38 -2.96
N ALA A 187 26.56 -15.65 -3.08
CA ALA A 187 26.72 -16.53 -1.94
C ALA A 187 27.87 -16.02 -1.06
N GLY A 188 27.51 -15.31 0.01
CA GLY A 188 28.39 -15.03 1.15
C GLY A 188 29.36 -13.85 0.98
N GLY A 189 29.26 -12.91 1.93
CA GLY A 189 30.28 -11.93 2.29
C GLY A 189 30.11 -11.58 3.76
#